data_AF-A0A7J6RUT5-F1
#
_entry.id   AF-A0A7J6RUT5-F1
#
_cell.length_a   1.000
_cell.length_b   1.000
_cell.length_c   1.000
_cell.angle_alpha   90.00
_cell.angle_beta   90.00
_cell.angle_gamma   90.00
#
_symmetry.space_group_name_H-M   'P 1'
#
loop_
_entity.id
_entity.type
_entity.pdbx_description
1 polymer ?
#
loop_
_entity_poly.entity_id
_entity_poly.type
_entity_poly.pdbx_seq_one_letter_code
_entity_poly.pdbx_strand_id
1 'polypeptide(L)'
;NNTTVFLDKYSIDQLDSSEKQESIRSMREFLEKSDEILILWSPVYNTRLWCVYEMACFLKDHHIDKVDMMPVTLFASKVITAAIEVVYWSARTALGQEYGLAIDLMYTALYGIQ
;
A
#
# COMPACT_ATOMS: atom_id res chain seq x y z
N ASN A 1 -2.66 -18.54 -7.56
CA ASN A 1 -2.90 -17.86 -6.27
C ASN A 1 -3.76 -16.64 -6.49
N ASN A 2 -4.97 -16.62 -5.93
CA ASN A 2 -5.71 -15.38 -5.76
C ASN A 2 -5.27 -14.78 -4.43
N THR A 3 -4.49 -13.71 -4.47
CA THR A 3 -4.11 -12.95 -3.28
C THR A 3 -5.25 -12.00 -2.95
N THR A 4 -5.87 -12.17 -1.79
CA THR A 4 -6.87 -11.24 -1.26
C THR A 4 -6.18 -10.24 -0.36
N VAL A 5 -6.41 -8.95 -0.57
CA VAL A 5 -5.84 -7.87 0.24
C VAL A 5 -6.95 -7.01 0.82
N PHE A 6 -6.79 -6.65 2.09
CA PHE A 6 -7.61 -5.65 2.76
C PHE A 6 -6.79 -4.38 2.91
N LEU A 7 -7.34 -3.25 2.46
CA LEU A 7 -6.73 -1.95 2.62
C LEU A 7 -7.40 -1.23 3.80
N ASP A 8 -6.66 -1.10 4.89
CA ASP A 8 -7.09 -0.24 5.97
C ASP A 8 -6.81 1.24 5.66
N LYS A 9 -7.85 2.07 5.83
CA LYS A 9 -7.81 3.51 5.58
C LYS A 9 -8.52 4.30 6.68
N TYR A 10 -9.45 3.68 7.39
CA TYR A 10 -10.38 4.37 8.28
C TYR A 10 -10.06 4.04 9.72
N SER A 11 -9.79 5.08 10.50
CA SER A 11 -9.62 4.95 11.95
C SER A 11 -10.94 4.55 12.62
N ILE A 12 -10.86 3.75 13.68
CA ILE A 12 -12.01 3.46 14.56
C ILE A 12 -12.57 4.75 15.15
N ASP A 13 -13.90 4.88 15.15
CA ASP A 13 -14.61 5.98 15.80
C ASP A 13 -14.26 6.05 17.30
N GLN A 14 -13.96 7.27 17.78
CA GLN A 14 -13.57 7.53 19.16
C GLN A 14 -14.73 8.03 20.02
N LEU A 15 -15.82 8.50 19.40
CA LEU A 15 -16.92 9.18 20.08
C LEU A 15 -18.00 8.18 20.53
N ASP A 16 -18.35 7.22 19.67
CA ASP A 16 -19.32 6.19 20.01
C ASP A 16 -18.63 4.99 20.67
N SER A 17 -18.94 4.78 21.96
CA SER A 17 -18.35 3.68 22.73
C SER A 17 -18.74 2.29 22.22
N SER A 18 -19.92 2.15 21.62
CA SER A 18 -20.43 0.87 21.12
C SER A 18 -19.79 0.53 19.78
N GLU A 19 -19.74 1.48 18.84
CA GLU A 19 -19.08 1.30 17.54
C GLU A 19 -17.57 1.09 17.71
N LYS A 20 -16.96 1.79 18.69
CA LYS A 20 -15.55 1.60 19.04
C LYS A 20 -15.26 0.17 19.46
N GLN A 21 -16.07 -0.40 20.36
CA GLN A 21 -15.87 -1.77 20.84
C GLN A 21 -16.03 -2.79 19.71
N GLU A 22 -17.05 -2.64 18.89
CA GLU A 22 -17.31 -3.55 17.77
C GLU A 22 -16.20 -3.48 16.72
N SER A 23 -15.69 -2.28 16.44
CA SER A 23 -14.60 -2.06 15.49
C SER A 23 -13.28 -2.65 16.00
N ILE A 24 -12.95 -2.46 17.29
CA ILE A 24 -11.78 -3.07 17.94
C ILE A 24 -11.85 -4.60 17.82
N ARG A 25 -13.01 -5.18 18.12
CA ARG A 25 -13.22 -6.63 18.05
C ARG A 25 -13.07 -7.14 16.61
N SER A 26 -13.79 -6.53 15.67
CA SER A 26 -13.77 -6.90 14.26
C SER A 26 -12.36 -6.81 13.67
N MET A 27 -11.62 -5.75 14.01
CA MET A 27 -10.25 -5.56 13.53
C MET A 27 -9.31 -6.64 14.08
N ARG A 28 -9.42 -6.97 15.36
CA ARG A 28 -8.63 -8.06 15.94
C ARG A 28 -8.95 -9.40 15.28
N GLU A 29 -10.22 -9.75 15.12
CA GLU A 29 -10.65 -11.00 14.47
C GLU A 29 -10.17 -11.08 13.01
N PHE A 30 -10.04 -9.93 12.33
CA PHE A 30 -9.49 -9.85 10.97
C PHE A 30 -7.97 -10.09 10.95
N LEU A 31 -7.24 -9.41 11.84
CA LEU A 31 -5.78 -9.55 11.95
C LEU A 31 -5.37 -10.98 12.36
N GLU A 32 -6.14 -11.62 13.24
CA GLU A 32 -5.95 -13.03 13.64
C GLU A 32 -6.05 -14.02 12.47
N LYS A 33 -6.75 -13.66 11.38
CA LYS A 33 -6.96 -14.50 10.20
C LYS A 33 -6.10 -14.10 9.00
N SER A 34 -5.30 -13.04 9.14
CA SER A 34 -4.46 -12.53 8.06
C SER A 34 -3.13 -13.27 8.02
N ASP A 35 -2.69 -13.73 6.85
CA ASP A 35 -1.42 -14.46 6.75
C ASP A 35 -0.20 -13.55 6.98
N GLU A 36 -0.27 -12.31 6.47
CA GLU A 36 0.80 -11.31 6.46
C GLU A 36 0.21 -9.89 6.59
N ILE A 37 1.01 -8.94 7.08
CA ILE A 37 0.65 -7.52 7.16
C ILE A 37 1.72 -6.65 6.48
N LEU A 38 1.27 -5.76 5.60
CA LEU A 38 2.11 -4.72 4.98
C LEU A 38 1.82 -3.38 5.64
N ILE A 39 2.81 -2.84 6.35
CA ILE A 39 2.75 -1.54 6.99
C ILE A 39 3.42 -0.49 6.10
N LEU A 40 2.63 0.47 5.61
CA LEU A 40 3.15 1.66 4.94
C LEU A 40 3.70 2.64 5.98
N TRP A 41 4.97 2.46 6.31
CA TRP A 41 5.62 3.12 7.41
C TRP A 41 6.02 4.57 7.08
N SER A 42 5.76 5.47 8.03
CA SER A 42 6.26 6.84 8.06
C SER A 42 6.52 7.24 9.51
N PRO A 43 7.28 8.31 9.80
CA PRO A 43 7.51 8.75 11.19
C PRO A 43 6.21 9.02 11.98
N VAL A 44 5.14 9.45 11.30
CA VAL A 44 3.83 9.69 11.90
C VAL A 44 3.02 8.41 12.16
N TYR A 45 3.44 7.25 11.63
CA TYR A 45 2.78 5.97 11.90
C TYR A 45 2.81 5.65 13.39
N ASN A 46 3.97 5.86 14.03
CA ASN A 46 4.18 5.56 15.44
C ASN A 46 3.44 6.51 16.40
N THR A 47 2.86 7.60 15.90
CA THR A 47 2.09 8.56 16.73
C THR A 47 0.60 8.25 16.73
N ARG A 48 0.13 7.33 15.88
CA ARG A 48 -1.28 6.97 15.75
C ARG A 48 -1.58 5.72 16.57
N LEU A 49 -2.48 5.87 17.54
CA LEU A 49 -2.88 4.79 18.46
C LEU A 49 -3.30 3.51 17.73
N TRP A 50 -4.15 3.62 16.72
CA TRP A 50 -4.71 2.46 16.02
C TRP A 50 -3.67 1.70 15.20
N CYS A 51 -2.78 2.42 14.51
CA CYS A 51 -1.66 1.82 13.78
C CYS A 51 -0.78 0.95 14.69
N VAL A 52 -0.42 1.46 15.88
CA VAL A 52 0.37 0.70 16.86
C VAL A 52 -0.44 -0.47 17.44
N TYR A 53 -1.73 -0.27 17.66
CA TYR A 53 -2.65 -1.32 18.13
C TYR A 53 -2.76 -2.47 17.12
N GLU A 54 -2.93 -2.19 15.83
CA GLU A 54 -2.98 -3.20 14.76
C GLU A 54 -1.70 -4.04 14.72
N MET A 55 -0.54 -3.38 14.74
CA MET A 55 0.75 -4.07 14.76
C MET A 55 0.90 -4.96 16.01
N ALA A 56 0.50 -4.46 17.19
CA ALA A 56 0.54 -5.22 18.43
C ALA A 56 -0.43 -6.42 18.41
N CYS A 57 -1.63 -6.25 17.87
CA CYS A 57 -2.61 -7.32 17.70
C CYS A 57 -2.13 -8.39 16.72
N PHE A 58 -1.59 -7.99 15.57
CA PHE A 58 -1.07 -8.93 14.58
C PHE A 58 0.09 -9.76 15.16
N LEU A 59 1.07 -9.10 15.80
CA LEU A 59 2.25 -9.75 16.40
C LEU A 59 1.94 -10.61 17.62
N LYS A 60 0.74 -10.52 18.17
CA LYS A 60 0.31 -11.40 19.26
C LYS A 60 0.16 -12.84 18.77
N ASP A 61 -0.35 -13.01 17.57
CA ASP A 61 -0.71 -14.32 17.00
C ASP A 61 0.21 -14.72 15.83
N HIS A 62 1.07 -13.81 15.37
CA HIS A 62 1.99 -14.00 14.24
C HIS A 62 3.44 -13.66 14.59
N HIS A 63 4.37 -14.25 13.86
CA HIS A 63 5.79 -13.93 13.97
C HIS A 63 6.16 -12.66 13.19
N ILE A 64 7.26 -12.01 13.60
CA ILE A 64 7.72 -10.73 13.01
C ILE A 64 8.11 -10.85 11.53
N ASP A 65 8.47 -12.04 11.04
CA ASP A 65 8.74 -12.30 9.61
C ASP A 65 7.49 -12.21 8.73
N LYS A 66 6.30 -12.13 9.34
CA LYS A 66 5.02 -11.87 8.67
C LYS A 66 4.65 -10.38 8.59
N VAL A 67 5.55 -9.51 9.05
CA VAL A 67 5.38 -8.06 9.01
C VAL A 67 6.34 -7.46 7.98
N ASP A 68 5.78 -6.99 6.87
CA ASP A 68 6.53 -6.20 5.89
C ASP A 68 6.35 -4.71 6.20
N MET A 69 7.45 -4.00 6.41
CA MET A 69 7.44 -2.55 6.58
C MET A 69 8.00 -1.87 5.33
N MET A 70 7.19 -1.03 4.71
CA MET A 70 7.57 -0.29 3.50
C MET A 70 7.47 1.22 3.74
N PRO A 71 8.55 1.99 3.58
CA PRO A 71 8.49 3.44 3.68
C PRO A 71 7.44 4.01 2.70
N VAL A 72 6.57 4.91 3.16
CA VAL A 72 5.53 5.53 2.31
C VAL A 72 6.13 6.21 1.08
N THR A 73 7.32 6.80 1.21
CA THR A 73 8.03 7.42 0.08
C THR A 73 8.44 6.40 -0.98
N LEU A 74 8.91 5.23 -0.56
CA LEU A 74 9.24 4.12 -1.45
C LEU A 74 7.98 3.53 -2.08
N PHE A 75 6.89 3.43 -1.31
CA PHE A 75 5.62 2.94 -1.86
C PHE A 75 5.07 3.90 -2.92
N ALA A 76 5.07 5.20 -2.62
CA ALA A 76 4.68 6.24 -3.57
C ALA A 76 5.53 6.21 -4.84
N SER A 77 6.86 6.05 -4.72
CA SER A 77 7.72 5.96 -5.91
C SER A 77 7.39 4.72 -6.75
N LYS A 78 7.18 3.55 -6.14
CA LYS A 78 6.75 2.34 -6.87
C LYS A 78 5.42 2.53 -7.58
N VAL A 79 4.44 3.17 -6.93
CA VAL A 79 3.13 3.47 -7.55
C VAL A 79 3.29 4.43 -8.73
N ILE A 80 4.10 5.48 -8.58
CA ILE A 80 4.37 6.45 -9.67
C ILE A 80 5.06 5.75 -10.85
N THR A 81 6.12 4.99 -10.60
CA THR A 81 6.81 4.21 -11.64
C THR A 81 5.85 3.26 -12.35
N ALA A 82 5.04 2.50 -11.61
CA ALA A 82 4.04 1.61 -12.20
C ALA A 82 3.00 2.36 -13.05
N ALA A 83 2.55 3.53 -12.61
CA ALA A 83 1.64 4.36 -13.39
C ALA A 83 2.29 4.87 -14.68
N ILE A 84 3.56 5.29 -14.64
CA ILE A 84 4.33 5.68 -15.82
C ILE A 84 4.45 4.52 -16.80
N GLU A 85 4.74 3.30 -16.32
CA GLU A 85 4.78 2.10 -17.16
C GLU A 85 3.44 1.85 -17.86
N VAL A 86 2.35 1.88 -17.10
CA VAL A 86 1.00 1.65 -17.65
C VAL A 86 0.68 2.69 -18.72
N VAL A 87 0.98 3.97 -18.48
CA VAL A 87 0.76 5.04 -19.45
C VAL A 87 1.63 4.84 -20.69
N TYR A 88 2.91 4.51 -20.52
CA TYR A 88 3.83 4.23 -21.62
C TYR A 88 3.31 3.11 -22.52
N TRP A 89 3.00 1.94 -21.94
CA TRP A 89 2.51 0.78 -22.70
C TRP A 89 1.16 1.05 -23.37
N SER A 90 0.27 1.79 -22.70
CA SER A 90 -1.03 2.18 -23.26
C SER A 90 -0.86 3.14 -24.44
N ALA A 91 -0.05 4.18 -24.30
CA ALA A 91 0.22 5.15 -25.36
C ALA A 91 0.93 4.52 -26.55
N ARG A 92 1.93 3.65 -26.29
CA ARG A 92 2.68 2.93 -27.32
C ARG A 92 1.80 2.00 -28.15
N THR A 93 0.79 1.41 -27.52
CA THR A 93 -0.21 0.55 -28.18
C THR A 93 -1.25 1.38 -28.94
N ALA A 94 -1.75 2.46 -28.35
CA ALA A 94 -2.84 3.27 -28.91
C ALA A 94 -2.41 4.16 -30.09
N LEU A 95 -1.20 4.73 -30.06
CA LEU A 95 -0.72 5.70 -31.06
C LEU A 95 0.06 5.06 -32.22
N GLY A 96 0.28 3.75 -32.19
CA GLY A 96 0.87 3.00 -33.31
C GLY A 96 2.34 3.35 -33.62
N GLN A 97 2.81 2.91 -34.80
CA GLN A 97 4.22 3.04 -35.22
C GLN A 97 4.66 4.49 -35.51
N GLU A 98 3.74 5.36 -35.93
CA GLU A 98 4.04 6.74 -36.33
C GLU A 98 4.58 7.60 -35.19
N TYR A 99 4.05 7.41 -33.97
CA TYR A 99 4.48 8.15 -32.77
C TYR A 99 5.38 7.33 -31.83
N GLY A 100 5.68 6.06 -32.16
CA GLY A 100 6.44 5.16 -31.31
C GLY A 100 7.81 5.72 -30.90
N LEU A 101 8.55 6.27 -31.87
CA LEU A 101 9.87 6.85 -31.61
C LEU A 101 9.82 8.04 -30.65
N ALA A 102 8.81 8.91 -30.78
CA ALA A 102 8.65 10.07 -29.90
C ALA A 102 8.29 9.64 -28.47
N ILE A 103 7.43 8.63 -28.32
CA ILE A 103 7.04 8.06 -27.03
C ILE A 103 8.24 7.39 -26.34
N ASP A 104 9.04 6.62 -27.10
CA ASP A 104 10.24 5.94 -26.58
C ASP A 104 11.32 6.95 -26.14
N LEU A 105 11.49 8.06 -26.89
CA LEU A 105 12.38 9.16 -26.51
C LEU A 105 11.91 9.88 -25.24
N MET A 106 10.61 10.16 -25.10
CA MET A 106 10.05 10.78 -23.89
C MET A 106 10.21 9.88 -22.66
N TYR A 107 9.94 8.59 -22.81
CA TYR A 107 10.11 7.60 -21.75
C TYR A 107 11.58 7.48 -21.34
N THR A 108 12.50 7.42 -22.30
CA THR A 108 13.95 7.41 -22.04
C THR A 108 14.41 8.70 -21.35
N ALA A 109 13.87 9.87 -21.70
CA ALA A 109 14.21 11.13 -21.02
C ALA A 109 13.70 11.20 -19.57
N LEU A 110 12.57 10.53 -19.26
CA LEU A 110 12.01 10.44 -17.91
C LEU A 110 12.82 9.51 -17.00
N TYR A 111 13.35 8.40 -17.53
CA TYR A 111 14.15 7.43 -16.78
C TYR A 111 15.67 7.62 -16.92
N GLY A 112 16.10 8.43 -17.87
CA GLY A 112 17.49 8.63 -18.27
C GLY A 112 18.00 10.04 -18.03
N ILE A 113 18.23 10.37 -16.76
CA ILE A 113 19.43 11.11 -16.35
C ILE A 113 20.12 10.21 -15.32
N GLN A 114 20.96 9.32 -15.83
CA GLN A 114 22.09 8.72 -15.12
C GLN A 114 23.36 9.24 -15.78
#